data_AF-A0A355T978-F1
#
_entry.id   AF-A0A355T978-F1
#
_cell.length_a   1.000
_cell.length_b   1.000
_cell.length_c   1.000
_cell.angle_alpha   90.00
_cell.angle_beta   90.00
_cell.angle_gamma   90.00
#
_symmetry.space_group_name_H-M   'P 1'
#
loop_
_entity.id
_entity.type
_entity.pdbx_description
1 polymer ?
#
loop_
_entity_poly.entity_id
_entity_poly.type
_entity_poly.pdbx_seq_one_letter_code
_entity_poly.pdbx_strand_id
1 'polypeptide(L)' 'VLLFDGDLGLANVDIQLGLTPERDLAHVTGGEMKLADAVTRYEEGKFDILAGRSGSGNLATMSTQSLSDLRGDLITMAPT' A
#
# COMPACT_ATOMS: atom_id res chain seq x y z
N VAL A 1 -3.09 -8.38 -10.88
CA VAL A 1 -2.67 -6.98 -11.11
C VAL A 1 -2.76 -6.29 -9.78
N LEU A 2 -1.66 -5.68 -9.31
CA LEU A 2 -1.62 -4.94 -8.06
C LEU A 2 -1.60 -3.44 -8.37
N LEU A 3 -2.57 -2.72 -7.83
CA LEU A 3 -2.59 -1.27 -7.80
C LEU A 3 -1.99 -0.79 -6.49
N PHE A 4 -0.84 -0.13 -6.58
CA PHE A 4 -0.19 0.51 -5.45
C PHE A 4 -0.41 2.01 -5.53
N ASP A 5 -1.07 2.58 -4.52
CA ASP A 5 -1.25 4.03 -4.41
C ASP A 5 0.03 4.66 -3.84
N GLY A 6 0.89 5.15 -4.73
CA GLY A 6 2.13 5.84 -4.40
C GLY A 6 1.97 7.34 -4.12
N ASP A 7 0.73 7.85 -4.06
CA ASP A 7 0.49 9.25 -3.73
C ASP A 7 0.74 9.50 -2.23
N LEU A 8 1.54 10.52 -1.95
CA LEU A 8 2.04 10.90 -0.62
C LEU A 8 1.09 11.84 0.12
N GLY A 9 0.08 12.38 -0.56
CA GLY A 9 -0.79 13.41 -0.01
C GLY A 9 -2.20 12.92 0.33
N LEU A 10 -2.82 12.18 -0.59
CA LEU A 10 -4.22 11.82 -0.52
C LEU A 10 -4.36 10.43 -1.11
N ALA A 11 -4.23 9.40 -0.28
CA ALA A 11 -4.54 8.04 -0.70
C ALA A 11 -6.02 7.96 -1.04
N ASN A 12 -6.29 8.11 -2.32
CA ASN A 12 -7.59 8.41 -2.86
C ASN A 12 -8.21 7.19 -3.50
N VAL A 13 -7.40 6.16 -3.81
CA VAL A 13 -7.89 4.92 -4.44
C VAL A 13 -8.98 4.30 -3.58
N ASP A 14 -8.79 4.22 -2.26
CA ASP A 14 -9.77 3.61 -1.38
C ASP A 14 -11.06 4.44 -1.29
N ILE A 15 -10.94 5.78 -1.19
CA ILE A 15 -12.09 6.70 -1.16
C ILE A 15 -12.88 6.63 -2.48
N GLN A 16 -12.18 6.62 -3.62
CA GLN A 16 -12.80 6.61 -4.95
C GLN A 16 -13.46 5.26 -5.28
N LEU A 17 -12.95 4.16 -4.70
CA LEU A 17 -13.52 2.82 -4.86
C LEU A 17 -14.48 2.44 -3.73
N GLY A 18 -14.74 3.34 -2.77
CA GLY A 18 -15.64 3.09 -1.63
C GLY A 18 -15.11 2.03 -0.66
N LEU A 19 -13.80 1.83 -0.61
CA LEU A 19 -13.13 0.88 0.26
C LEU A 19 -12.77 1.54 1.59
N THR A 20 -12.86 0.76 2.67
CA THR A 20 -12.37 1.14 4.00
C THR A 20 -11.34 0.11 4.43
N PRO A 21 -10.11 0.15 3.89
CA PRO A 21 -9.09 -0.82 4.25
C PRO A 21 -8.73 -0.68 5.73
N GLU A 22 -8.84 -1.77 6.48
CA GLU A 22 -8.45 -1.84 7.90
C GLU A 22 -6.93 -1.87 8.08
N ARG A 23 -6.20 -2.15 6.99
CA ARG A 23 -4.76 -2.38 6.95
C ARG A 23 -4.18 -1.56 5.81
N ASP A 24 -3.05 -0.94 6.07
CA ASP A 24 -2.43 0.00 5.14
C ASP A 24 -0.91 -0.09 5.22
N LEU A 25 -0.25 0.68 4.36
CA LEU A 25 1.21 0.72 4.30
C LEU A 25 1.87 1.21 5.61
N ALA A 26 1.18 1.99 6.45
CA ALA A 26 1.76 2.44 7.71
C ALA A 26 1.99 1.27 8.66
N HIS A 27 1.07 0.30 8.71
CA HIS A 27 1.24 -0.92 9.51
C HIS A 27 2.40 -1.78 9.02
N VAL A 28 2.63 -1.83 7.70
CA VAL A 28 3.75 -2.58 7.11
C VAL A 28 5.09 -1.91 7.43
N THR A 29 5.19 -0.62 7.19
CA THR A 29 6.42 0.16 7.41
C THR A 29 6.75 0.34 8.89
N GLY A 30 5.74 0.28 9.78
CA GLY A 30 5.89 0.18 11.22
C GLY A 30 6.30 -1.21 11.73
N GLY A 31 6.35 -2.22 10.85
CA GLY A 31 6.71 -3.60 11.20
C GLY A 31 5.60 -4.39 11.90
N GLU A 32 4.37 -3.87 11.91
CA GLU A 32 3.21 -4.51 12.54
C GLU A 32 2.70 -5.69 11.71
N MET A 33 2.92 -5.67 10.40
CA MET A 33 2.53 -6.75 9.49
C MET A 33 3.37 -6.82 8.21
N LYS A 34 3.21 -7.90 7.44
CA LYS A 34 3.85 -8.05 6.13
C LYS A 34 3.04 -7.34 5.04
N LEU A 35 3.71 -6.94 3.95
CA LEU A 35 3.06 -6.29 2.80
C LEU A 35 1.91 -7.12 2.24
N ALA A 36 2.09 -8.44 2.13
CA ALA A 36 1.07 -9.35 1.62
C ALA A 36 -0.23 -9.35 2.44
N ASP A 37 -0.14 -9.11 3.75
CA ASP A 37 -1.29 -9.10 4.65
C ASP A 37 -2.06 -7.77 4.59
N ALA A 38 -1.44 -6.72 4.03
CA ALA A 38 -2.03 -5.40 3.83
C ALA A 38 -2.70 -5.22 2.46
N VAL A 39 -2.58 -6.21 1.57
CA VAL A 39 -3.24 -6.18 0.27
C VAL A 39 -4.71 -6.57 0.39
N THR A 40 -5.56 -5.73 -0.19
CA THR A 40 -7.02 -5.93 -0.23
C THR A 40 -7.46 -6.25 -1.65
N ARG A 41 -8.25 -7.30 -1.82
CA ARG A 41 -8.81 -7.68 -3.11
C ARG A 41 -10.00 -6.77 -3.46
N TYR A 42 -9.98 -6.15 -4.63
CA TYR A 42 -11.12 -5.40 -5.18
C TYR A 42 -11.83 -6.22 -6.26
N GLU A 43 -12.93 -6.86 -5.85
CA GLU A 43 -13.64 -7.83 -6.69
C GLU A 43 -14.26 -7.22 -7.94
N GLU A 44 -14.83 -6.02 -7.84
CA GLU A 44 -15.50 -5.35 -8.97
C GLU A 44 -14.51 -4.99 -10.08
N GLY A 45 -13.32 -4.49 -9.72
CA GLY A 45 -12.25 -4.20 -10.66
C GLY A 45 -11.37 -5.40 -11.04
N LYS A 46 -11.50 -6.52 -10.32
CA LYS A 46 -10.70 -7.74 -10.46
C LYS A 46 -9.19 -7.55 -10.27
N PHE A 47 -8.78 -6.56 -9.47
CA PHE A 47 -7.38 -6.31 -9.13
C PHE A 47 -7.20 -6.20 -7.61
N ASP A 48 -5.94 -6.22 -7.19
CA ASP A 48 -5.55 -6.14 -5.78
C ASP A 48 -5.08 -4.72 -5.50
N ILE A 49 -5.33 -4.24 -4.29
CA ILE A 49 -5.04 -2.87 -3.87
C ILE A 49 -4.13 -2.92 -2.65
N LEU A 50 -3.07 -2.13 -2.71
CA LEU A 50 -2.27 -1.77 -1.55
C LEU A 50 -2.50 -0.29 -1.26
N ALA A 51 -3.24 -0.01 -0.18
CA ALA A 51 -3.56 1.33 0.26
C ALA A 51 -2.32 2.05 0.83
N GLY A 52 -1.96 3.19 0.24
CA GLY A 52 -1.16 4.19 0.94
C GLY A 52 -2.03 4.78 2.06
N ARG A 53 -1.52 5.07 3.26
CA ARG A 53 -2.36 5.74 4.27
C ARG A 53 -2.57 7.21 3.87
N SER A 54 -3.81 7.60 3.63
CA SER A 54 -4.21 8.97 3.29
C SER A 54 -3.76 9.99 4.35
N GLY A 55 -3.21 11.14 3.93
CA GLY A 55 -2.99 12.31 4.79
C GLY A 55 -1.87 12.25 5.83
N SER A 56 -1.04 11.20 5.85
CA SER A 56 0.02 11.05 6.86
C SER A 56 1.39 11.58 6.42
N GLY A 57 1.63 11.73 5.11
CA GLY A 57 2.97 12.00 4.57
C GLY A 57 3.98 10.90 4.90
N ASN A 58 3.54 9.74 5.41
CA ASN A 58 4.43 8.73 5.98
C ASN A 58 5.43 8.16 4.96
N LEU A 59 5.03 7.94 3.71
CA LEU A 59 5.96 7.50 2.66
C LEU A 59 7.04 8.56 2.38
N ALA A 60 6.69 9.85 2.45
CA ALA A 60 7.64 10.95 2.22
C ALA A 60 8.67 11.07 3.35
N THR A 61 8.32 10.59 4.54
CA THR A 61 9.18 10.61 5.74
C THR A 61 9.86 9.26 6.02
N MET A 62 9.64 8.25 5.17
CA MET A 62 10.29 6.95 5.29
C MET A 62 11.81 7.06 5.16
N SER A 63 12.51 6.24 5.93
CA SER A 63 13.94 6.07 5.75
C SER A 63 14.26 5.41 4.40
N THR A 64 15.45 5.67 3.86
CA THR A 64 15.94 5.01 2.63
C THR A 64 15.91 3.48 2.75
N GLN A 65 16.17 2.94 3.95
CA GLN A 65 16.12 1.50 4.18
C GLN A 65 14.69 0.96 4.02
N SER A 66 13.73 1.56 4.71
CA SER A 66 12.32 1.17 4.64
C SER A 66 11.76 1.27 3.21
N LEU A 67 12.19 2.28 2.44
CA LEU A 67 11.83 2.42 1.03
C LEU A 67 12.42 1.30 0.16
N SER A 68 13.67 0.92 0.43
CA SER A 68 14.32 -0.20 -0.28
C SER A 68 13.65 -1.54 0.02
N ASP A 69 13.24 -1.76 1.27
CA ASP A 69 12.54 -2.97 1.72
C ASP A 69 11.15 -3.04 1.06
N LEU A 70 10.38 -1.96 1.12
CA LEU A 70 9.07 -1.86 0.45
C LEU A 70 9.18 -2.14 -1.05
N ARG A 71 10.18 -1.58 -1.73
CA ARG A 71 10.44 -1.86 -3.15
C ARG A 71 10.70 -3.35 -3.38
N GLY A 72 11.50 -3.99 -2.52
CA GLY A 72 11.79 -5.43 -2.62
C GLY A 72 10.53 -6.29 -2.49
N ASP A 73 9.67 -5.95 -1.53
CA ASP A 73 8.40 -6.64 -1.34
C ASP A 73 7.46 -6.44 -2.53
N LEU A 74 7.34 -5.22 -3.06
CA LEU A 74 6.52 -4.92 -4.25
C LEU A 74 6.97 -5.73 -5.47
N ILE A 75 8.29 -5.84 -5.71
CA ILE A 75 8.85 -6.65 -6.80
C ILE A 75 8.49 -8.14 -6.62
N THR A 76 8.50 -8.62 -5.37
CA THR A 76 8.17 -10.02 -5.05
C THR A 76 6.68 -10.30 -5.26
N MET A 77 5.81 -9.34 -4.95
CA MET A 77 4.35 -9.48 -5.05
C MET A 77 3.82 -9.30 -6.48
N ALA A 78 4.54 -8.59 -7.33
CA ALA A 78 4.24 -8.44 -8.75
C ALA A 78 5.32 -9.12 -9.62
N PRO A 79 5.46 -10.46 -9.54
CA PRO A 79 6.35 -11.17 -10.45
C PRO A 79 5.85 -10.94 -11.87
N THR A 80 6.76 -10.52 -12.74
CA THR A 80 6.49 -10.20 -14.13
C THR A 80 6.05 -11.42 -14.92
#